data_AF-A0A8T5NYW9-F1
#
_entry.id   AF-A0A8T5NYW9-F1
#
_cell.length_a   1.000
_cell.length_b   1.000
_cell.length_c   1.000
_cell.angle_alpha   90.00
_cell.angle_beta   90.00
_cell.angle_gamma   90.00
#
_symmetry.space_group_name_H-M   'P 1'
#
loop_
_entity.id
_entity.type
_entity.pdbx_description
1 polymer ?
#
loop_
_entity_poly.entity_id
_entity_poly.type
_entity_poly.pdbx_seq_one_letter_code
_entity_poly.pdbx_strand_id
1 'polypeptide(L)' 'MIDLLLRKLANIAEIEFARRHVDGTIYRWDNAKHDVWKNVKTFPHHFHENTDNNVIESPLPCDQT' A
#
# COMPACT_ATOMS: atom_id res chain seq x y z
N MET A 1 -18.22 18.25 4.52
CA MET A 1 -16.81 18.73 4.66
C MET A 1 -15.93 17.78 5.46
N ILE A 2 -16.44 17.09 6.50
CA ILE A 2 -15.68 16.09 7.28
C ILE A 2 -15.30 14.86 6.43
N ASP A 3 -16.22 14.34 5.60
CA ASP A 3 -15.94 13.17 4.76
C ASP A 3 -14.80 13.35 3.75
N LEU A 4 -14.63 14.55 3.20
CA LEU A 4 -13.55 14.82 2.25
C LEU A 4 -12.17 14.85 2.93
N LEU A 5 -12.14 15.32 4.19
CA LEU A 5 -10.91 15.34 5.00
C LEU A 5 -10.54 13.93 5.45
N LEU A 6 -11.53 13.14 5.90
CA LEU A 6 -11.34 11.73 6.25
C LEU A 6 -10.92 10.88 5.04
N ARG A 7 -11.52 11.11 3.85
CA ARG A 7 -11.10 10.47 2.60
C ARG A 7 -9.68 10.86 2.20
N LYS A 8 -9.26 12.12 2.42
CA LYS A 8 -7.86 12.55 2.18
C LYS A 8 -6.88 11.91 3.16
N LEU A 9 -7.26 11.72 4.42
CA LEU A 9 -6.43 11.06 5.43
C LEU A 9 -6.37 9.53 5.22
N ALA A 10 -7.47 8.91 4.80
CA ALA A 10 -7.52 7.48 4.43
C ALA A 10 -6.79 7.19 3.11
N ASN A 11 -6.62 8.19 2.24
CA ASN A 11 -5.83 8.09 1.01
C ASN A 11 -4.31 8.06 1.26
N ILE A 12 -3.87 8.14 2.52
CA ILE A 12 -2.45 8.06 2.92
C ILE A 12 -2.35 7.17 4.15
N ALA A 13 -3.05 6.03 4.11
CA ALA A 13 -2.87 5.00 5.12
C ALA A 13 -1.73 4.09 4.63
N GLU A 14 -0.55 4.29 5.21
CA GLU A 14 0.62 3.42 5.02
C GLU A 14 0.81 2.58 6.27
N ILE A 15 0.99 1.27 6.10
CA ILE A 15 1.29 0.34 7.18
C ILE A 15 2.57 -0.40 6.80
N GLU A 16 3.62 -0.23 7.60
CA GLU A 16 4.91 -0.91 7.44
C GLU A 16 5.17 -1.89 8.59
N PHE A 17 5.67 -3.07 8.24
CA PHE A 17 6.26 -4.04 9.15
C PHE A 17 7.63 -4.48 8.62
N ALA A 18 8.68 -4.41 9.46
CA ALA A 18 10.04 -4.70 9.04
C ALA A 18 10.73 -5.71 9.97
N ARG A 19 11.32 -6.77 9.39
CA ARG A 19 12.09 -7.82 10.08
C ARG A 19 13.59 -7.59 9.93
N ARG A 20 14.04 -6.33 10.06
CA ARG A 20 15.43 -5.91 9.80
C ARG A 20 16.49 -6.73 10.54
N HIS A 21 16.21 -7.12 11.79
CA HIS A 21 17.13 -7.90 12.62
C HIS A 21 17.08 -9.42 12.40
N VAL A 22 16.08 -9.92 11.67
CA VAL A 22 15.94 -11.37 11.41
C VAL A 22 16.53 -11.71 10.05
N ASP A 23 16.06 -11.04 9.00
CA ASP A 23 16.47 -11.33 7.61
C ASP A 23 16.45 -10.11 6.69
N GLY A 24 16.23 -8.90 7.21
CA GLY A 24 16.22 -7.68 6.40
C GLY A 24 14.94 -7.43 5.63
N THR A 25 13.93 -8.30 5.75
CA THR A 25 12.68 -8.16 4.97
C THR A 25 11.79 -7.02 5.47
N ILE A 26 11.05 -6.42 4.53
CA ILE A 26 10.02 -5.43 4.81
C ILE A 26 8.69 -5.83 4.17
N TYR A 27 7.60 -5.38 4.77
CA TYR A 27 6.25 -5.58 4.28
C TYR A 27 5.51 -4.27 4.43
N ARG A 28 5.05 -3.70 3.33
CA ARG A 28 4.38 -2.40 3.34
C ARG A 28 3.12 -2.45 2.51
N TRP A 29 2.03 -1.97 3.08
CA TRP A 29 0.80 -1.69 2.35
C TRP A 29 0.60 -0.19 2.30
N ASP A 30 0.33 0.34 1.12
CA ASP A 30 -0.10 1.72 0.94
C ASP A 30 -0.93 1.88 -0.35
N ASN A 31 -1.47 3.08 -0.54
CA ASN A 31 -2.27 3.47 -1.69
C ASN A 31 -1.71 4.71 -2.40
N ALA A 32 -0.41 4.98 -2.27
CA ALA A 32 0.23 6.03 -3.03
C ALA A 32 0.20 5.68 -4.53
N LYS A 33 -0.15 6.67 -5.36
CA LYS A 33 -0.26 6.50 -6.81
C LYS A 33 1.13 6.52 -7.47
N HIS A 34 1.89 5.46 -7.25
CA HIS A 34 3.16 5.24 -7.92
C HIS A 34 2.92 4.81 -9.37
N ASP A 35 3.30 5.63 -10.35
CA ASP A 35 3.08 5.35 -11.78
C ASP A 35 3.69 4.02 -12.24
N VAL A 36 4.79 3.60 -11.60
CA VAL A 36 5.43 2.30 -11.83
C VAL A 36 4.54 1.11 -11.50
N TRP A 37 3.57 1.28 -10.59
CA TRP A 37 2.67 0.23 -10.11
C TRP A 37 1.23 0.36 -10.64
N LYS A 38 1.00 1.25 -11.61
CA LYS A 38 -0.34 1.48 -12.21
C LYS A 38 -0.99 0.25 -12.84
N ASN A 39 -0.19 -0.78 -13.16
CA ASN A 39 -0.67 -2.02 -13.77
C ASN A 39 -1.03 -3.09 -12.72
N VAL A 40 -0.82 -2.82 -11.43
CA VAL A 40 -1.28 -3.70 -10.34
C VAL A 40 -2.80 -3.67 -10.31
N LYS A 41 -3.45 -4.83 -10.26
CA LYS A 41 -4.91 -4.97 -10.36
C LYS A 41 -5.67 -4.19 -9.28
N THR A 42 -5.07 -4.04 -8.09
CA THR A 42 -5.64 -3.34 -6.95
C THR A 42 -5.27 -1.86 -6.88
N PHE A 43 -4.62 -1.32 -7.91
CA PHE A 43 -4.16 0.08 -7.93
C PHE A 43 -5.30 1.05 -7.57
N PRO A 44 -5.07 2.04 -6.69
CA PRO A 44 -3.77 2.50 -6.18
C PRO A 44 -3.19 1.65 -5.04
N HIS A 45 -3.98 0.74 -4.48
CA HIS A 45 -3.52 -0.14 -3.41
C HIS A 45 -2.52 -1.15 -3.93
N HIS A 46 -1.41 -1.29 -3.24
CA HIS A 46 -0.38 -2.26 -3.55
C HIS A 46 0.31 -2.74 -2.27
N PHE A 47 0.98 -3.89 -2.36
CA PHE A 47 1.70 -4.46 -1.24
C PHE A 47 3.14 -4.76 -1.65
N HIS A 48 4.09 -4.22 -0.88
CA HIS A 48 5.51 -4.53 -0.96
C HIS A 48 5.80 -5.77 -0.12
N GLU A 49 6.25 -6.85 -0.73
CA GLU A 49 6.55 -8.11 -0.04
C GLU A 49 8.07 -8.35 -0.01
N ASN A 50 8.63 -8.54 1.18
CA ASN A 50 10.06 -8.74 1.44
C ASN A 50 10.97 -7.55 1.11
N THR A 51 10.71 -6.80 0.04
CA THR A 51 11.52 -5.66 -0.44
C THR A 51 10.64 -4.54 -0.98
N ASP A 52 11.18 -3.32 -1.08
CA ASP A 52 10.47 -2.15 -1.61
C ASP A 52 10.04 -2.32 -3.08
N ASN A 53 10.71 -3.16 -3.86
CA ASN A 53 10.46 -3.28 -5.30
C ASN A 53 9.69 -4.55 -5.68
N ASN A 54 9.48 -5.47 -4.75
CA ASN A 54 8.66 -6.65 -4.98
C ASN A 54 7.20 -6.34 -4.65
N VAL A 55 6.52 -5.73 -5.63
CA VAL A 55 5.13 -5.28 -5.48
C VAL A 55 4.15 -6.32 -6.01
N ILE A 56 3.18 -6.68 -5.19
CA ILE A 56 2.08 -7.59 -5.53
C ILE A 56 0.71 -6.91 -5.34
N GLU A 57 -0.33 -7.59 -5.81
CA GLU A 57 -1.71 -7.18 -5.55
C GLU A 57 -1.98 -7.07 -4.04
N SER A 58 -2.69 -6.03 -3.64
CA SER A 58 -3.09 -5.83 -2.25
C SER A 58 -3.95 -7.01 -1.78
N PRO A 59 -3.59 -7.69 -0.67
CA PRO A 59 -4.46 -8.70 -0.07
C PRO A 59 -5.63 -8.07 0.70
N LEU A 60 -5.55 -6.77 0.99
CA LEU A 60 -6.63 -6.02 1.60
C LEU A 60 -7.66 -5.62 0.53
N PRO A 61 -8.97 -5.73 0.81
CA PRO A 61 -10.00 -5.30 -0.12
C PRO A 61 -9.81 -3.82 -0.45
N CYS A 62 -9.79 -3.45 -1.73
CA CYS A 62 -9.98 -2.05 -2.09
C CYS A 62 -11.49 -1.76 -1.99
N ASP A 63 -11.89 -0.77 -1.21
CA ASP A 63 -13.28 -0.30 -1.25
C ASP A 63 -13.58 0.18 -2.68
N GLN A 64 -14.34 -0.64 -3.42
CA GLN A 64 -14.86 -0.30 -4.73
C GLN A 64 -16.26 0.29 -4.55
N THR A 65 -16.35 1.49 -3.99
CA THR A 65 -17.62 2.23 -3.87
C THR A 65 -17.51 3.63 -4.44
#